data_AF-A0A1H5DH16-F1
#
_entry.id   AF-A0A1H5DH16-F1
#
_cell.length_a   1.000
_cell.length_b   1.000
_cell.length_c   1.000
_cell.angle_alpha   90.00
_cell.angle_beta   90.00
_cell.angle_gamma   90.00
#
_symmetry.space_group_name_H-M   'P 1'
#
loop_
_entity.id
_entity.type
_entity.pdbx_description
1 polymer ?
#
loop_
_entity_poly.entity_id
_entity_poly.type
_entity_poly.pdbx_seq_one_letter_code
_entity_poly.pdbx_strand_id
1 'polypeptide(L)'
;MGGFGSGRRSTMRETVENCRAIDVSQIFRTGRPALGWSGRYRWTGDGEGPWIDLRAESDRLHLSYRIRIDGNDWADVAETVRIVRVPCRFGGARPYFECPGVVNGVSCRRRVAKLFQAGCYFACRKCYGLSYASQSESAWDRALRRAAKFRRRLAGNPGIATPFPPRPRGMRRSTFERLRRQAIEAEVRARELLATETASLRARYAGASRNLDSRFFRHRKTRCSTQGGACSGSGAEGP
;
A
#
# COMPACT_ATOMS: atom_id res chain seq x y z
N MET A 1 -22.02 -6.55 7.59
CA MET A 1 -20.59 -6.26 7.85
C MET A 1 -19.89 -6.08 6.52
N GLY A 2 -19.56 -4.85 6.14
CA GLY A 2 -18.79 -4.51 4.93
C GLY A 2 -18.15 -3.14 5.14
N GLY A 3 -16.84 -3.12 5.35
CA GLY A 3 -16.07 -1.95 5.76
C GLY A 3 -15.66 -1.02 4.61
N PHE A 4 -15.02 0.09 4.97
CA PHE A 4 -14.42 1.09 4.07
C PHE A 4 -13.54 0.42 2.99
N GLY A 5 -13.78 0.74 1.71
CA GLY A 5 -13.02 0.19 0.57
C GLY A 5 -13.82 -0.55 -0.51
N SER A 6 -15.15 -0.60 -0.40
CA SER A 6 -16.02 -1.37 -1.33
C SER A 6 -16.31 -0.72 -2.69
N GLY A 7 -15.59 0.35 -3.07
CA GLY A 7 -15.70 0.98 -4.38
C GLY A 7 -14.99 0.19 -5.48
N ARG A 8 -15.78 -0.33 -6.44
CA ARG A 8 -15.39 -0.84 -7.78
C ARG A 8 -14.09 -1.67 -7.85
N ARG A 9 -14.25 -2.99 -8.01
CA ARG A 9 -13.21 -3.93 -8.47
C ARG A 9 -12.73 -3.59 -9.88
N SER A 10 -11.97 -2.52 -10.03
CA SER A 10 -10.99 -2.38 -11.10
C SER A 10 -9.65 -2.62 -10.42
N THR A 11 -9.17 -3.87 -10.47
CA THR A 11 -7.82 -4.33 -10.14
C THR A 11 -6.95 -3.22 -9.55
N MET A 12 -7.06 -2.97 -8.23
CA MET A 12 -6.35 -1.87 -7.58
C MET A 12 -4.86 -2.18 -7.73
N ARG A 13 -4.22 -1.51 -8.68
CA ARG A 13 -2.79 -1.68 -8.95
C ARG A 13 -2.06 -1.34 -7.66
N GLU A 14 -1.14 -2.22 -7.28
CA GLU A 14 -0.32 -2.00 -6.10
C GLU A 14 0.39 -0.64 -6.21
N THR A 15 0.43 0.09 -5.10
CA THR A 15 0.96 1.44 -5.08
C THR A 15 2.44 1.41 -4.76
N VAL A 16 3.20 2.31 -5.40
CA VAL A 16 4.63 2.49 -5.17
C VAL A 16 4.96 2.70 -3.69
N GLU A 17 4.08 3.38 -2.96
CA GLU A 17 4.22 3.70 -1.54
C GLU A 17 4.07 2.47 -0.63
N ASN A 18 3.40 1.42 -1.09
CA ASN A 18 3.21 0.17 -0.33
C ASN A 18 4.31 -0.86 -0.62
N CYS A 19 5.10 -0.66 -1.68
CA CYS A 19 6.17 -1.58 -2.04
C CYS A 19 7.49 -1.20 -1.35
N ARG A 20 8.26 -2.21 -0.95
CA ARG A 20 9.66 -2.00 -0.56
C ARG A 20 10.47 -1.57 -1.76
N ALA A 21 11.35 -0.59 -1.56
CA ALA A 21 12.16 -0.03 -2.65
C ALA A 21 13.62 0.19 -2.25
N ILE A 22 14.54 -0.16 -3.15
CA ILE A 22 15.94 0.22 -3.04
C ILE A 22 16.18 1.49 -3.85
N ASP A 23 16.98 2.40 -3.29
CA ASP A 23 17.32 3.68 -3.93
C ASP A 23 18.83 3.77 -4.14
N VAL A 24 19.24 3.94 -5.40
CA VAL A 24 20.65 4.06 -5.79
C VAL A 24 21.31 5.26 -5.10
N SER A 25 20.58 6.35 -4.87
CA SER A 25 21.15 7.52 -4.21
C SER A 25 21.37 7.29 -2.72
N GLN A 26 20.64 6.35 -2.10
CA GLN A 26 20.88 5.96 -0.71
C GLN A 26 22.07 5.02 -0.58
N ILE A 27 22.18 4.04 -1.48
CA ILE A 27 23.27 3.05 -1.49
C ILE A 27 24.63 3.73 -1.79
N PHE A 28 24.63 4.70 -2.70
CA PHE A 28 25.85 5.41 -3.14
C PHE A 28 26.02 6.78 -2.46
N ARG A 29 25.34 7.02 -1.32
CA ARG A 29 25.31 8.33 -0.65
C ARG A 29 26.69 8.79 -0.15
N THR A 30 27.49 7.88 0.38
CA THR A 30 28.84 8.14 0.93
C THR A 30 29.93 8.06 -0.13
N GLY A 31 29.56 7.95 -1.42
CA GLY A 31 30.49 7.80 -2.54
C GLY A 31 30.32 6.45 -3.23
N ARG A 32 31.29 6.11 -4.09
CA ARG A 32 31.34 4.81 -4.75
C ARG A 32 31.75 3.77 -3.71
N PRO A 33 30.94 2.72 -3.46
CA PRO A 33 31.40 1.56 -2.73
C PRO A 33 32.68 1.03 -3.39
N ALA A 34 33.70 0.75 -2.59
CA ALA A 34 34.91 0.12 -3.10
C ALA A 34 34.55 -1.19 -3.85
N LEU A 35 35.37 -1.59 -4.82
CA LEU A 35 35.17 -2.88 -5.47
C LEU A 35 35.15 -3.99 -4.42
N GLY A 36 34.12 -4.83 -4.43
CA GLY A 36 33.94 -5.87 -3.42
C GLY A 36 33.33 -5.37 -2.11
N TRP A 37 32.85 -4.12 -2.05
CA TRP A 37 32.09 -3.63 -0.90
C TRP A 37 30.87 -4.51 -0.67
N SER A 38 30.67 -4.88 0.59
CA SER A 38 29.45 -5.52 1.07
C SER A 38 28.81 -4.69 2.16
N GLY A 39 27.49 -4.71 2.23
CA GLY A 39 26.75 -4.00 3.25
C GLY A 39 25.31 -4.46 3.32
N ARG A 40 24.60 -4.03 4.36
CA ARG A 40 23.17 -4.32 4.52
C ARG A 40 22.36 -3.08 4.22
N TYR A 41 21.30 -3.25 3.44
CA TYR A 41 20.32 -2.20 3.22
C TYR A 41 19.08 -2.49 4.05
N ARG A 42 18.70 -1.51 4.88
CA ARG A 42 17.53 -1.54 5.75
C ARG A 42 16.62 -0.37 5.39
N TRP A 43 15.32 -0.61 5.41
CA TRP A 43 14.33 0.44 5.31
C TRP A 43 14.21 1.15 6.66
N THR A 44 14.23 2.48 6.64
CA THR A 44 14.09 3.31 7.84
C THR A 44 12.61 3.45 8.18
N GLY A 45 12.16 2.91 9.31
CA GLY A 45 10.78 3.10 9.78
C GLY A 45 10.22 1.98 10.65
N ASP A 46 10.69 0.75 10.48
CA ASP A 46 10.22 -0.42 11.22
C ASP A 46 11.43 -1.07 11.92
N GLY A 47 11.34 -1.39 13.22
CA GLY A 47 12.44 -1.86 14.08
C GLY A 47 13.39 -2.93 13.49
N GLU A 48 13.26 -4.19 13.90
CA GLU A 48 13.97 -5.32 13.25
C GLU A 48 13.32 -5.67 11.89
N GLY A 49 13.19 -4.67 11.02
CA GLY A 49 12.70 -4.87 9.66
C GLY A 49 13.65 -5.78 8.86
N PRO A 50 13.13 -6.53 7.87
CA PRO A 50 13.96 -7.36 7.02
C PRO A 50 14.99 -6.51 6.29
N TRP A 51 16.19 -7.05 6.15
CA TRP A 51 17.28 -6.42 5.41
C TRP A 51 17.55 -7.19 4.12
N ILE A 52 18.31 -6.55 3.24
CA ILE A 52 18.91 -7.19 2.09
C ILE A 52 20.42 -7.04 2.20
N ASP A 53 21.15 -8.11 1.91
CA ASP A 53 22.59 -8.08 1.78
C ASP A 53 22.94 -7.59 0.37
N LEU A 54 23.81 -6.59 0.31
CA LEU A 54 24.29 -5.96 -0.90
C LEU A 54 25.77 -6.28 -1.08
N ARG A 55 26.16 -6.63 -2.31
CA ARG A 55 27.56 -6.69 -2.72
C ARG A 55 27.74 -5.90 -4.00
N ALA A 56 28.56 -4.86 -3.95
CA ALA A 56 28.80 -3.96 -5.07
C ALA A 56 30.10 -4.33 -5.81
N GLU A 57 29.98 -4.39 -7.13
CA GLU A 57 31.09 -4.47 -8.08
C GLU A 57 31.21 -3.14 -8.86
N SER A 58 31.99 -3.14 -9.94
CA SER A 58 32.26 -1.93 -10.73
C SER A 58 31.00 -1.34 -11.36
N ASP A 59 30.18 -2.17 -11.99
CA ASP A 59 28.95 -1.86 -12.74
C ASP A 59 27.76 -2.75 -12.34
N ARG A 60 27.90 -3.57 -11.29
CA ARG A 60 26.88 -4.52 -10.82
C ARG A 60 26.66 -4.41 -9.32
N LEU A 61 25.43 -4.70 -8.93
CA LEU A 61 25.00 -4.83 -7.54
C LEU A 61 24.32 -6.18 -7.38
N HIS A 62 24.89 -7.03 -6.56
CA HIS A 62 24.29 -8.30 -6.16
C HIS A 62 23.45 -8.07 -4.91
N LEU A 63 22.21 -8.51 -4.99
CA LEU A 63 21.21 -8.49 -3.93
C LEU A 63 21.02 -9.92 -3.44
N SER A 64 21.07 -10.14 -2.14
CA SER A 64 20.71 -11.40 -1.51
C SER A 64 19.69 -11.12 -0.41
N TYR A 65 18.52 -11.75 -0.50
CA TYR A 65 17.42 -11.50 0.44
C TYR A 65 16.45 -12.67 0.48
N ARG A 66 15.64 -12.69 1.54
CA ARG A 66 14.60 -13.72 1.72
C ARG A 66 13.23 -13.15 1.41
N ILE A 67 12.39 -13.93 0.75
CA ILE A 67 10.99 -13.58 0.50
C ILE A 67 10.06 -14.65 1.01
N ARG A 68 8.82 -14.25 1.27
CA ARG A 68 7.72 -15.15 1.56
C ARG A 68 6.62 -14.87 0.54
N ILE A 69 6.19 -15.90 -0.19
CA ILE A 69 5.13 -15.79 -1.19
C ILE A 69 3.92 -16.55 -0.66
N ASP A 70 2.78 -15.88 -0.54
CA ASP A 70 1.47 -16.48 -0.23
C ASP A 70 1.44 -17.41 1.00
N GLY A 71 2.22 -17.08 2.04
CA GLY A 71 2.24 -17.83 3.30
C GLY A 71 3.13 -19.09 3.30
N ASN A 72 3.81 -19.40 2.19
CA ASN A 72 4.79 -20.48 2.12
C ASN A 72 6.06 -20.20 2.96
N ASP A 73 7.01 -21.12 2.94
CA ASP A 73 8.30 -20.96 3.61
C ASP A 73 9.15 -19.84 3.00
N TRP A 74 10.16 -19.40 3.76
CA TRP A 74 11.12 -18.42 3.30
C TRP A 74 11.99 -18.97 2.18
N ALA A 75 12.00 -18.28 1.04
CA ALA A 75 12.88 -18.58 -0.08
C ALA A 75 14.02 -17.57 -0.16
N ASP A 76 15.25 -18.06 -0.33
CA ASP A 76 16.43 -17.24 -0.58
C ASP A 76 16.48 -16.85 -2.06
N VAL A 77 16.64 -15.55 -2.32
CA VAL A 77 16.69 -14.98 -3.65
C VAL A 77 18.00 -14.22 -3.82
N ALA A 78 18.73 -14.56 -4.87
CA ALA A 78 19.90 -13.83 -5.34
C ALA A 78 19.56 -13.15 -6.67
N GLU A 79 19.77 -11.84 -6.74
CA GLU A 79 19.49 -11.03 -7.92
C GLU A 79 20.68 -10.13 -8.25
N THR A 80 20.96 -9.93 -9.54
CA THR A 80 22.02 -9.01 -9.98
C THR A 80 21.43 -7.87 -10.78
N VAL A 81 21.73 -6.65 -10.36
CA VAL A 81 21.26 -5.41 -10.97
C VAL A 81 22.45 -4.65 -11.56
N ARG A 82 22.34 -4.20 -12.81
CA ARG A 82 23.36 -3.34 -13.43
C ARG A 82 23.24 -1.91 -12.93
N ILE A 83 24.37 -1.25 -12.78
CA ILE A 83 24.49 0.15 -12.41
C ILE A 83 25.20 0.90 -13.52
N VAL A 84 24.54 1.94 -14.02
CA VAL A 84 25.11 2.86 -15.01
C VAL A 84 25.26 4.24 -14.41
N ARG A 85 26.31 4.94 -14.83
CA ARG A 85 26.60 6.31 -14.37
C ARG A 85 26.45 7.27 -15.53
N VAL A 86 25.67 8.31 -15.32
CA VAL A 86 25.43 9.35 -16.32
C VAL A 86 26.14 10.62 -15.87
N PRO A 87 27.03 11.21 -16.70
CA PRO A 87 27.67 12.48 -16.37
C PRO A 87 26.65 13.58 -16.06
N CYS A 88 26.96 14.42 -15.07
CA CYS A 88 26.13 15.57 -14.70
C CYS A 88 26.70 16.86 -15.30
N ARG A 89 25.81 17.81 -15.63
CA ARG A 89 26.17 19.11 -16.23
C ARG A 89 27.19 19.90 -15.40
N PHE A 90 27.13 19.81 -14.08
CA PHE A 90 28.00 20.56 -13.16
C PHE A 90 29.13 19.70 -12.58
N GLY A 91 29.54 18.64 -13.30
CA GLY A 91 30.56 17.70 -12.85
C GLY A 91 30.01 16.52 -12.06
N GLY A 92 30.83 15.46 -11.97
CA GLY A 92 30.45 14.19 -11.36
C GLY A 92 29.54 13.33 -12.24
N ALA A 93 29.07 12.21 -11.69
CA ALA A 93 28.18 11.30 -12.39
C ALA A 93 27.09 10.77 -11.45
N ARG A 94 25.86 10.73 -11.96
CA ARG A 94 24.70 10.20 -11.23
C ARG A 94 24.54 8.72 -11.51
N PRO A 95 24.55 7.85 -10.47
CA PRO A 95 24.29 6.43 -10.65
C PRO A 95 22.80 6.18 -10.87
N TYR A 96 22.49 5.17 -11.68
CA TYR A 96 21.17 4.64 -11.96
C TYR A 96 21.23 3.12 -12.01
N PHE A 97 20.15 2.46 -11.61
CA PHE A 97 19.96 1.05 -11.90
C PHE A 97 19.47 0.86 -13.33
N GLU A 98 19.93 -0.17 -14.01
CA GLU A 98 19.23 -0.74 -15.15
C GLU A 98 18.23 -1.78 -14.65
N CYS A 99 16.95 -1.59 -14.99
CA CYS A 99 15.90 -2.50 -14.57
C CYS A 99 16.15 -3.93 -15.12
N PRO A 100 16.26 -4.95 -14.25
CA PRO A 100 16.48 -6.34 -14.68
C PRO A 100 15.20 -7.00 -15.20
N GLY A 101 14.02 -6.46 -14.86
CA GLY A 101 12.74 -7.05 -15.20
C GLY A 101 12.53 -7.30 -16.70
N VAL A 102 11.87 -8.42 -17.00
CA VAL A 102 11.47 -8.85 -18.34
C VAL A 102 9.94 -8.80 -18.41
N VAL A 103 9.40 -8.15 -19.45
CA VAL A 103 7.95 -8.03 -19.66
C VAL A 103 7.66 -8.53 -21.06
N ASN A 104 6.76 -9.52 -21.19
CA ASN A 104 6.40 -10.13 -22.47
C ASN A 104 7.62 -10.62 -23.28
N GLY A 105 8.60 -11.24 -22.61
CA GLY A 105 9.84 -11.72 -23.23
C GLY A 105 10.88 -10.64 -23.54
N VAL A 106 10.59 -9.35 -23.30
CA VAL A 106 11.50 -8.23 -23.59
C VAL A 106 12.15 -7.70 -22.32
N SER A 107 13.48 -7.65 -22.28
CA SER A 107 14.23 -7.05 -21.16
C SER A 107 13.99 -5.53 -21.09
N CYS A 108 13.63 -5.02 -19.90
CA CYS A 108 13.27 -3.62 -19.71
C CYS A 108 14.46 -2.66 -19.86
N ARG A 109 15.59 -2.93 -19.18
CA ARG A 109 16.85 -2.14 -19.20
C ARG A 109 16.71 -0.63 -18.99
N ARG A 110 15.55 -0.16 -18.51
CA ARG A 110 15.33 1.27 -18.23
C ARG A 110 16.23 1.73 -17.08
N ARG A 111 16.82 2.91 -17.25
CA ARG A 111 17.60 3.59 -16.21
C ARG A 111 16.66 4.20 -15.18
N VAL A 112 16.73 3.73 -13.94
CA VAL A 112 15.84 4.15 -12.84
C VAL A 112 16.63 4.40 -11.56
N ALA A 113 16.18 5.35 -10.74
CA ALA A 113 16.79 5.60 -9.44
C ALA A 113 16.35 4.58 -8.38
N LYS A 114 15.15 4.00 -8.55
CA LYS A 114 14.53 3.07 -7.61
C LYS A 114 14.06 1.81 -8.30
N LEU A 115 14.29 0.67 -7.63
CA LEU A 115 13.66 -0.60 -7.95
C LEU A 115 12.74 -1.00 -6.79
N PHE A 116 11.65 -1.66 -7.12
CA PHE A 116 10.58 -2.02 -6.21
C PHE A 116 10.47 -3.53 -6.12
N GLN A 117 10.24 -4.04 -4.92
CA GLN A 117 9.87 -5.43 -4.67
C GLN A 117 8.34 -5.50 -4.58
N ALA A 118 7.70 -5.79 -5.71
CA ALA A 118 6.25 -6.05 -5.81
C ALA A 118 5.97 -7.51 -6.25
N GLY A 119 6.97 -8.36 -6.05
CA GLY A 119 7.00 -9.77 -6.41
C GLY A 119 8.29 -10.39 -5.87
N CYS A 120 8.80 -11.42 -6.53
CA CYS A 120 10.01 -12.11 -6.07
C CYS A 120 11.30 -11.29 -6.26
N TYR A 121 11.33 -10.43 -7.28
CA TYR A 121 12.51 -9.70 -7.74
C TYR A 121 12.34 -8.18 -7.59
N PHE A 122 13.44 -7.45 -7.69
CA PHE A 122 13.45 -5.99 -7.73
C PHE A 122 13.38 -5.49 -9.18
N ALA A 123 12.25 -4.90 -9.57
CA ALA A 123 12.07 -4.34 -10.90
C ALA A 123 11.53 -2.90 -10.85
N CYS A 124 11.56 -2.22 -12.00
CA CYS A 124 11.06 -0.85 -12.05
C CYS A 124 9.52 -0.81 -11.95
N ARG A 125 9.02 0.35 -11.53
CA ARG A 125 7.59 0.67 -11.44
C ARG A 125 6.79 0.25 -12.68
N LYS A 126 7.35 0.44 -13.88
CA LYS A 126 6.67 0.14 -15.14
C LYS A 126 6.54 -1.37 -15.39
N CYS A 127 7.55 -2.16 -15.03
CA CYS A 127 7.48 -3.62 -15.16
C CYS A 127 6.40 -4.20 -14.26
N TYR A 128 6.29 -3.69 -13.03
CA TYR A 128 5.25 -4.12 -12.08
C TYR A 128 3.91 -3.39 -12.26
N GLY A 129 3.78 -2.49 -13.24
CA GLY A 129 2.54 -1.76 -13.46
C GLY A 129 2.09 -0.89 -12.28
N LEU A 130 2.98 -0.54 -11.35
CA LEU A 130 2.63 0.15 -10.11
C LEU A 130 2.07 1.55 -10.38
N SER A 131 1.04 1.95 -9.62
CA SER A 131 0.54 3.33 -9.59
C SER A 131 1.14 4.10 -8.41
N TYR A 132 1.11 5.44 -8.47
CA TYR A 132 1.26 6.20 -7.23
C TYR A 132 -0.09 6.19 -6.50
N ALA A 133 -0.10 6.14 -5.17
CA ALA A 133 -1.32 6.23 -4.38
C ALA A 133 -2.16 7.48 -4.75
N SER A 134 -1.47 8.58 -5.06
CA SER A 134 -2.09 9.82 -5.55
C SER A 134 -2.93 9.67 -6.83
N GLN A 135 -2.67 8.63 -7.66
CA GLN A 135 -3.43 8.36 -8.89
C GLN A 135 -4.76 7.67 -8.61
N SER A 136 -4.90 7.00 -7.47
CA SER A 136 -6.14 6.36 -7.00
C SER A 136 -6.84 7.15 -5.88
N GLU A 137 -6.30 8.32 -5.48
CA GLU A 137 -6.95 9.16 -4.47
C GLU A 137 -8.31 9.67 -4.96
N SER A 138 -9.34 9.42 -4.14
CA SER A 138 -10.67 9.99 -4.34
C SER A 138 -10.63 11.52 -4.26
N ALA A 139 -11.69 12.18 -4.71
CA ALA A 139 -11.76 13.63 -4.65
C ALA A 139 -11.76 14.15 -3.20
N TRP A 140 -12.41 13.44 -2.26
CA TRP A 140 -12.42 13.82 -0.86
C TRP A 140 -11.06 13.56 -0.18
N ASP A 141 -10.37 12.45 -0.51
CA ASP A 141 -9.01 12.16 -0.03
C ASP A 141 -8.02 13.25 -0.46
N ARG A 142 -8.10 13.68 -1.73
CA ARG A 142 -7.28 14.79 -2.26
C ARG A 142 -7.51 16.09 -1.49
N ALA A 143 -8.76 16.40 -1.17
CA ALA A 143 -9.13 17.58 -0.40
C ALA A 143 -8.59 17.49 1.04
N LEU A 144 -8.70 16.33 1.70
CA LEU A 144 -8.12 16.11 3.04
C LEU A 144 -6.59 16.22 3.04
N ARG A 145 -5.90 15.62 2.07
CA ARG A 145 -4.44 15.75 1.95
C ARG A 145 -4.01 17.20 1.77
N ARG A 146 -4.78 17.99 1.02
CA ARG A 146 -4.56 19.43 0.86
C ARG A 146 -4.74 20.18 2.19
N ALA A 147 -5.79 19.90 2.96
CA ALA A 147 -5.97 20.46 4.30
C ALA A 147 -4.81 20.11 5.23
N ALA A 148 -4.44 18.83 5.31
CA ALA A 148 -3.33 18.33 6.12
C ALA A 148 -2.00 19.01 5.74
N LYS A 149 -1.74 19.25 4.45
CA LYS A 149 -0.56 19.99 3.98
C LYS A 149 -0.48 21.38 4.59
N PHE A 150 -1.59 22.11 4.66
CA PHE A 150 -1.61 23.44 5.27
C PHE A 150 -1.47 23.39 6.79
N ARG A 151 -2.14 22.45 7.46
CA ARG A 151 -2.01 22.25 8.92
C ARG A 151 -0.57 21.90 9.34
N ARG A 152 0.13 21.05 8.58
CA ARG A 152 1.55 20.73 8.82
C ARG A 152 2.45 21.96 8.75
N ARG A 153 2.18 22.88 7.82
CA ARG A 153 2.94 24.15 7.72
C ARG A 153 2.76 25.06 8.93
N LEU A 154 1.68 24.86 9.69
CA LEU A 154 1.40 25.56 10.94
C LEU A 154 1.97 24.81 12.16
N ALA A 155 2.89 23.84 11.95
CA ALA A 155 3.45 22.97 13.00
C ALA A 155 2.37 22.22 13.82
N GLY A 156 1.17 22.07 13.25
CA GLY A 156 0.02 21.45 13.89
C GLY A 156 -0.14 19.98 13.54
N ASN A 157 -0.94 19.29 14.35
CA ASN A 157 -1.43 17.96 14.00
C ASN A 157 -2.21 18.03 12.66
N PRO A 158 -1.87 17.18 11.68
CA PRO A 158 -2.51 17.17 10.37
C PRO A 158 -3.98 16.71 10.40
N GLY A 159 -4.41 16.09 11.50
CA GLY A 159 -5.74 15.48 11.63
C GLY A 159 -6.84 16.53 11.68
N ILE A 160 -7.82 16.39 10.79
CA ILE A 160 -9.02 17.23 10.73
C ILE A 160 -9.89 17.13 12.01
N ALA A 161 -9.81 16.00 12.72
CA ALA A 161 -10.51 15.77 13.98
C ALA A 161 -9.84 16.49 15.18
N THR A 162 -8.65 17.05 15.00
CA THR A 162 -7.97 17.81 16.05
C THR A 162 -8.31 19.31 15.94
N PRO A 163 -8.24 20.08 17.03
CA PRO A 163 -8.37 21.53 16.98
C PRO A 163 -7.41 22.15 15.97
N PHE A 164 -7.84 23.24 15.31
CA PHE A 164 -6.99 23.91 14.33
C PHE A 164 -5.74 24.50 15.01
N PRO A 165 -4.53 24.30 14.45
CA PRO A 165 -3.31 24.73 15.12
C PRO A 165 -3.22 26.25 15.29
N PRO A 166 -2.66 26.71 16.42
CA PRO A 166 -2.42 28.13 16.64
C PRO A 166 -1.32 28.65 15.71
N ARG A 167 -1.21 29.97 15.60
CA ARG A 167 -0.17 30.61 14.79
C ARG A 167 1.22 30.31 15.38
N PRO A 168 2.17 29.76 14.59
CA PRO A 168 3.55 29.60 15.03
C PRO A 168 4.23 30.93 15.34
N ARG A 169 5.12 30.92 16.34
CA ARG A 169 5.97 32.08 16.67
C ARG A 169 6.80 32.47 15.43
N GLY A 170 6.90 33.77 15.16
CA GLY A 170 7.63 34.30 13.99
C GLY A 170 6.87 34.26 12.66
N MET A 171 5.70 33.61 12.57
CA MET A 171 4.91 33.61 11.33
C MET A 171 4.10 34.91 11.19
N ARG A 172 4.25 35.64 10.08
CA ARG A 172 3.42 36.83 9.79
C ARG A 172 1.93 36.50 9.85
N ARG A 173 1.12 37.38 10.47
CA ARG A 173 -0.33 37.18 10.66
C ARG A 173 -1.06 36.94 9.34
N SER A 174 -0.74 37.69 8.29
CA SER A 174 -1.31 37.50 6.95
C SER A 174 -1.04 36.12 6.35
N THR A 175 0.17 35.58 6.55
CA THR A 175 0.53 34.22 6.11
C THR A 175 -0.29 33.18 6.87
N PHE A 176 -0.43 33.34 8.19
CA PHE A 176 -1.24 32.45 9.01
C PHE A 176 -2.70 32.43 8.55
N GLU A 177 -3.33 33.60 8.41
CA GLU A 177 -4.74 33.69 7.99
C GLU A 177 -4.97 33.10 6.60
N ARG A 178 -4.03 33.32 5.67
CA ARG A 178 -4.09 32.71 4.34
C ARG A 178 -4.03 31.19 4.41
N LEU A 179 -3.09 30.63 5.18
CA LEU A 179 -2.97 29.17 5.34
C LEU A 179 -4.18 28.58 6.07
N ARG A 180 -4.69 29.28 7.08
CA ARG A 180 -5.90 28.89 7.81
C ARG A 180 -7.12 28.83 6.89
N ARG A 181 -7.34 29.87 6.10
CA ARG A 181 -8.43 29.91 5.11
C ARG A 181 -8.33 28.75 4.12
N GLN A 182 -7.15 28.54 3.54
CA GLN A 182 -6.91 27.47 2.57
C GLN A 182 -7.09 26.06 3.17
N ALA A 183 -6.76 25.89 4.45
CA ALA A 183 -6.98 24.64 5.16
C ALA A 183 -8.48 24.39 5.38
N ILE A 184 -9.20 25.38 5.94
CA ILE A 184 -10.65 25.28 6.20
C ILE A 184 -11.43 25.03 4.90
N GLU A 185 -11.11 25.75 3.83
CA GLU A 185 -11.76 25.57 2.52
C GLU A 185 -11.57 24.13 2.00
N ALA A 186 -10.36 23.58 2.13
CA ALA A 186 -10.10 22.20 1.74
C ALA A 186 -10.81 21.18 2.65
N GLU A 187 -10.94 21.45 3.95
CA GLU A 187 -11.70 20.62 4.90
C GLU A 187 -13.20 20.62 4.59
N VAL A 188 -13.78 21.79 4.29
CA VAL A 188 -15.19 21.94 3.89
C VAL A 188 -15.44 21.14 2.61
N ARG A 189 -14.62 21.34 1.58
CA ARG A 189 -14.74 20.61 0.31
C ARG A 189 -14.63 19.10 0.49
N ALA A 190 -13.75 18.64 1.38
CA ALA A 190 -13.63 17.21 1.69
C ALA A 190 -14.93 16.66 2.31
N ARG A 191 -15.53 17.39 3.26
CA ARG A 191 -16.81 17.01 3.89
C ARG A 191 -17.95 16.97 2.89
N GLU A 192 -18.06 17.97 2.01
CA GLU A 192 -19.09 18.04 0.97
C GLU A 192 -19.02 16.85 0.00
N LEU A 193 -17.81 16.54 -0.48
CA LEU A 193 -17.58 15.41 -1.39
C LEU A 193 -17.90 14.08 -0.70
N LEU A 194 -17.46 13.90 0.55
CA LEU A 194 -17.76 12.70 1.33
C LEU A 194 -19.27 12.56 1.58
N ALA A 195 -19.98 13.65 1.88
CA ALA A 195 -21.43 13.64 2.06
C ALA A 195 -22.15 13.20 0.79
N THR A 196 -21.72 13.68 -0.38
CA THR A 196 -22.30 13.32 -1.68
C THR A 196 -22.03 11.85 -2.02
N GLU A 197 -20.82 11.36 -1.78
CA GLU A 197 -20.43 9.97 -2.02
C GLU A 197 -21.18 9.02 -1.08
N THR A 198 -21.27 9.34 0.20
CA THR A 198 -22.02 8.55 1.18
C THR A 198 -23.53 8.53 0.90
N ALA A 199 -24.12 9.65 0.47
CA ALA A 199 -25.51 9.69 0.02
C ALA A 199 -25.74 8.77 -1.19
N SER A 200 -24.84 8.83 -2.17
CA SER A 200 -24.90 7.96 -3.36
C SER A 200 -24.76 6.47 -3.00
N LEU A 201 -23.85 6.13 -2.07
CA LEU A 201 -23.70 4.75 -1.57
C LEU A 201 -24.95 4.30 -0.82
N ARG A 202 -25.50 5.13 0.08
CA ARG A 202 -26.74 4.84 0.80
C ARG A 202 -27.90 4.59 -0.18
N ALA A 203 -28.06 5.40 -1.22
CA ALA A 203 -29.07 5.20 -2.24
C ALA A 203 -28.89 3.87 -3.00
N ARG A 204 -27.65 3.51 -3.37
CA ARG A 204 -27.34 2.21 -4.01
C ARG A 204 -27.69 1.02 -3.12
N TYR A 205 -27.42 1.11 -1.82
CA TYR A 205 -27.64 0.00 -0.88
C TYR A 205 -29.03 0.01 -0.21
N ALA A 206 -29.82 1.06 -0.37
CA ALA A 206 -31.19 1.14 0.14
C ALA A 206 -32.11 0.02 -0.39
N GLY A 207 -31.82 -0.51 -1.59
CA GLY A 207 -32.53 -1.67 -2.16
C GLY A 207 -32.02 -3.03 -1.70
N ALA A 208 -30.78 -3.13 -1.19
CA ALA A 208 -30.17 -4.39 -0.78
C ALA A 208 -30.68 -4.89 0.58
N SER A 209 -31.18 -3.98 1.43
CA SER A 209 -31.74 -4.34 2.75
C SER A 209 -33.14 -4.98 2.66
N ARG A 210 -33.91 -4.75 1.58
CA ARG A 210 -35.26 -5.33 1.44
C ARG A 210 -35.27 -6.83 1.12
N ASN A 211 -34.14 -7.42 0.71
CA ASN A 211 -34.03 -8.82 0.33
C ASN A 211 -33.54 -9.77 1.44
N LEU A 212 -33.26 -9.25 2.64
CA LEU A 212 -32.85 -10.08 3.78
C LEU A 212 -34.03 -10.62 4.60
N ASP A 213 -35.22 -10.00 4.52
CA ASP A 213 -36.41 -10.46 5.26
C ASP A 213 -37.28 -11.48 4.51
N SER A 214 -37.13 -11.63 3.19
CA SER A 214 -38.01 -12.50 2.40
C SER A 214 -37.58 -13.98 2.36
N ARG A 215 -36.40 -14.33 2.90
CA ARG A 215 -35.88 -15.72 2.90
C ARG A 215 -36.02 -16.48 4.22
N PHE A 216 -36.44 -15.81 5.31
CA PHE A 216 -36.56 -16.46 6.62
C PHE A 216 -37.93 -17.11 6.91
N PHE A 217 -38.93 -16.95 6.04
CA PHE A 217 -40.31 -17.39 6.31
C PHE A 217 -40.88 -18.42 5.32
N ARG A 218 -40.03 -19.24 4.67
CA ARG A 218 -40.51 -20.38 3.86
C ARG A 218 -39.62 -21.61 4.01
N HIS A 219 -39.56 -22.21 5.20
CA HIS A 219 -39.28 -23.64 5.35
C HIS A 219 -39.72 -24.15 6.73
N ARG A 220 -41.04 -24.31 6.91
CA ARG A 220 -41.59 -25.25 7.90
C ARG A 220 -42.86 -25.88 7.33
N LYS A 221 -42.66 -26.82 6.41
CA LYS A 221 -43.63 -27.87 6.04
C LYS A 221 -42.92 -28.80 5.09
N THR A 222 -42.50 -29.97 5.57
CA THR A 222 -43.04 -31.30 5.25
C THR A 222 -41.99 -32.39 5.43
N ARG A 223 -42.36 -33.36 6.30
CA ARG A 223 -42.11 -34.81 6.21
C ARG A 223 -40.68 -35.32 6.01
N CYS A 224 -40.22 -36.12 6.97
CA CYS A 224 -39.63 -37.40 6.62
C CYS A 224 -40.14 -38.46 7.60
N SER A 225 -40.89 -39.41 7.06
CA SER A 225 -41.29 -40.68 7.64
C SER A 225 -40.47 -41.79 6.99
N THR A 226 -40.41 -42.95 7.64
CA THR A 226 -39.86 -44.27 7.24
C THR A 226 -38.35 -44.50 7.48
N GLN A 227 -37.87 -45.63 8.00
CA GLN A 227 -38.44 -46.83 8.67
C GLN A 227 -37.27 -47.71 9.16
N GLY A 228 -37.54 -48.62 10.12
CA GLY A 228 -36.73 -49.82 10.43
C GLY A 228 -36.00 -49.72 11.77
N GLY A 229 -36.29 -50.48 12.83
CA GLY A 229 -37.05 -51.73 12.99
C GLY A 229 -36.13 -52.80 13.56
N ALA A 230 -36.25 -53.10 14.86
CA ALA A 230 -35.98 -54.42 15.47
C ALA A 230 -36.40 -54.41 16.95
N CYS A 231 -37.38 -55.27 17.27
CA CYS A 231 -37.86 -55.59 18.62
C CYS A 231 -37.24 -56.91 19.10
N SER A 232 -36.88 -56.97 20.38
CA SER A 232 -36.90 -58.15 21.28
C SER A 232 -36.13 -57.74 22.55
N GLY A 233 -36.58 -57.83 23.80
CA GLY A 233 -37.61 -58.66 24.44
C GLY A 233 -36.98 -59.34 25.66
N SER A 234 -37.69 -59.38 26.80
CA SER A 234 -37.40 -60.12 28.07
C SER A 234 -36.20 -59.65 28.92
N GLY A 235 -36.19 -59.62 30.26
CA GLY A 235 -37.06 -60.04 31.37
C GLY A 235 -36.33 -59.68 32.68
N ALA A 236 -37.06 -59.20 33.71
CA ALA A 236 -37.23 -59.84 35.03
C ALA A 236 -36.11 -59.62 36.08
N GLU A 237 -36.54 -59.12 37.26
CA GLU A 237 -36.10 -59.39 38.66
C GLU A 237 -34.60 -59.24 39.01
N GLY A 238 -34.16 -58.36 39.92
CA GLY A 238 -34.35 -58.42 41.39
C GLY A 238 -33.25 -59.30 42.04
N PRO A 239 -32.81 -59.09 43.30
CA PRO A 239 -33.25 -58.14 44.34
C PRO A 239 -32.37 -56.88 44.49
#